data_AF-R5Q9R3-F1
#
_entry.id   AF-R5Q9R3-F1
#
_cell.length_a   1.000
_cell.length_b   1.000
_cell.length_c   1.000
_cell.angle_alpha   90.00
_cell.angle_beta   90.00
_cell.angle_gamma   90.00
#
_symmetry.space_group_name_H-M   'P 1'
#
loop_
_entity.id
_entity.type
_entity.pdbx_description
1 polymer ?
#
loop_
_entity_poly.entity_id
_entity_poly.type
_entity_poly.pdbx_seq_one_letter_code
_entity_poly.pdbx_strand_id
1 'polypeptide(L)'
;MRKMAVETLCFVFQDADGILSFSLNEYEGAPNNPRFMYDGDRRLLLLRQPGQLIALDSIAEEFLPLLQRSEKVRFVETPEDSSKIVRQYDISVTKIEDDTLPAVTEPESPALATAV
;
A
#
# COMPACT_ATOMS: atom_id res chain seq x y z
N MET A 1 18.24 6.56 6.24
CA MET A 1 17.02 7.35 5.99
C MET A 1 15.95 6.40 5.45
N ARG A 2 14.83 6.23 6.15
CA ARG A 2 13.68 5.45 5.62
C ARG A 2 12.94 6.36 4.64
N LYS A 3 12.77 5.93 3.38
CA LYS A 3 11.90 6.63 2.44
C LYS A 3 10.49 6.09 2.64
N MET A 4 9.61 6.93 3.18
CA MET A 4 8.18 6.62 3.24
C MET A 4 7.55 7.26 2.00
N ALA A 5 7.01 6.43 1.12
CA ALA A 5 6.23 6.89 -0.02
C ALA A 5 4.75 6.78 0.34
N VAL A 6 3.98 7.82 0.07
CA VAL A 6 2.52 7.73 0.06
C VAL A 6 2.14 7.47 -1.39
N GLU A 7 1.43 6.39 -1.64
CA GLU A 7 0.97 6.04 -2.98
C GLU A 7 -0.54 5.94 -3.01
N THR A 8 -1.14 6.66 -3.94
CA THR A 8 -2.55 6.49 -4.27
C THR A 8 -2.69 5.19 -5.04
N LEU A 9 -3.44 4.23 -4.48
CA LEU A 9 -3.78 2.99 -5.16
C LEU A 9 -4.37 3.29 -6.54
N CYS A 10 -3.84 2.69 -7.59
CA CYS A 10 -4.38 2.88 -8.93
C CYS A 10 -5.76 2.21 -9.02
N PHE A 11 -5.84 0.92 -8.65
CA PHE A 11 -7.08 0.14 -8.67
C PHE A 11 -7.05 -1.00 -7.64
N VAL A 12 -8.22 -1.36 -7.11
CA VAL A 12 -8.44 -2.56 -6.29
C VAL A 12 -9.54 -3.38 -6.94
N PHE A 13 -9.31 -4.68 -7.12
CA PHE A 13 -10.27 -5.58 -7.75
C PHE A 13 -10.10 -7.02 -7.26
N GLN A 14 -11.13 -7.84 -7.40
CA GLN A 14 -11.03 -9.28 -7.20
C GLN A 14 -10.68 -9.95 -8.53
N ASP A 15 -9.61 -10.73 -8.56
CA ASP A 15 -9.20 -11.42 -9.78
C ASP A 15 -10.01 -12.71 -10.02
N ALA A 16 -9.71 -13.39 -11.13
CA ALA A 16 -10.38 -14.64 -11.52
C ALA A 16 -10.14 -15.80 -10.54
N ASP A 17 -9.08 -15.73 -9.73
CA ASP A 17 -8.76 -16.71 -8.67
C ASP A 17 -9.54 -16.40 -7.37
N GLY A 18 -10.32 -15.31 -7.36
CA GLY A 18 -11.02 -14.82 -6.18
C GLY A 18 -10.12 -14.06 -5.21
N ILE A 19 -8.88 -13.73 -5.59
CA ILE A 19 -7.90 -13.05 -4.75
C ILE A 19 -8.07 -11.54 -4.88
N LEU A 20 -8.11 -10.85 -3.74
CA LEU A 20 -8.12 -9.39 -3.72
C LEU A 20 -6.76 -8.87 -4.21
N SER A 21 -6.81 -8.11 -5.30
CA SER A 21 -5.66 -7.60 -6.02
C SER A 21 -5.56 -6.08 -5.92
N PHE A 22 -4.35 -5.58 -5.69
CA PHE A 22 -3.98 -4.17 -5.61
C PHE A 22 -3.05 -3.83 -6.77
N SER A 23 -3.41 -2.80 -7.54
CA SER A 23 -2.57 -2.26 -8.62
C SER A 23 -1.77 -1.06 -8.13
N LEU A 24 -0.46 -1.10 -8.36
CA LEU A 24 0.52 -0.06 -8.02
C LEU A 24 1.29 0.37 -9.26
N ASN A 25 1.94 1.55 -9.19
CA ASN A 25 2.93 1.89 -10.20
C ASN A 25 4.15 0.99 -10.05
N GLU A 26 4.85 0.77 -11.18
CA GLU A 26 6.11 0.04 -11.15
C GLU A 26 7.17 0.83 -10.37
N TYR A 27 7.90 0.11 -9.51
CA TYR A 27 9.02 0.67 -8.77
C TYR A 27 10.34 0.13 -9.27
N GLU A 28 11.40 0.93 -9.10
CA GLU A 28 12.75 0.45 -9.29
C GLU A 28 13.09 -0.70 -8.31
N GLY A 29 13.84 -1.68 -8.82
CA GLY A 29 14.19 -2.90 -8.09
C GLY A 29 13.03 -3.89 -7.98
N ALA A 30 13.36 -5.15 -7.66
CA ALA A 30 12.36 -6.18 -7.41
C ALA A 30 11.84 -6.12 -5.96
N PRO A 31 10.60 -6.55 -5.68
CA PRO A 31 10.15 -6.77 -4.32
C PRO A 31 11.09 -7.72 -3.58
N ASN A 32 11.40 -7.42 -2.31
CA ASN A 32 12.29 -8.23 -1.50
C ASN A 32 11.69 -8.45 -0.11
N ASN A 33 11.24 -9.67 0.15
CA ASN A 33 10.53 -10.05 1.38
C ASN A 33 9.35 -9.09 1.68
N PRO A 34 8.42 -8.91 0.73
CA PRO A 34 7.39 -7.90 0.87
C PRO A 34 6.40 -8.30 1.98
N ARG A 35 5.92 -7.31 2.73
CA ARG A 35 4.95 -7.51 3.81
C ARG A 35 3.80 -6.54 3.66
N PHE A 36 2.60 -7.04 3.85
CA PHE A 36 1.39 -6.26 3.77
C PHE A 36 0.70 -6.27 5.14
N MET A 37 0.41 -5.07 5.63
CA MET A 37 -0.13 -4.82 6.96
C MET A 37 -1.43 -4.05 6.85
N TYR A 38 -2.43 -4.49 7.62
CA TYR A 38 -3.77 -3.93 7.65
C TYR A 38 -4.23 -3.77 9.10
N ASP A 39 -4.71 -2.59 9.47
CA ASP A 39 -5.17 -2.26 10.84
C ASP A 39 -6.58 -2.78 11.17
N GLY A 40 -7.28 -3.37 10.20
CA GLY A 40 -8.67 -3.80 10.39
C GLY A 40 -9.72 -2.71 10.08
N ASP A 41 -9.28 -1.48 9.78
CA ASP A 41 -10.15 -0.39 9.37
C ASP A 41 -9.76 0.12 7.97
N ARG A 42 -8.91 1.15 7.87
CA ARG A 42 -8.58 1.81 6.59
C ARG A 42 -7.10 1.93 6.29
N ARG A 43 -6.21 1.68 7.25
CA ARG A 43 -4.77 1.87 7.01
C ARG A 43 -4.16 0.61 6.42
N LEU A 44 -3.60 0.79 5.22
CA LEU A 44 -2.94 -0.25 4.46
C LEU A 44 -1.49 0.14 4.24
N LEU A 45 -0.58 -0.72 4.67
CA LEU A 45 0.86 -0.52 4.50
C LEU A 45 1.49 -1.68 3.76
N LEU A 46 2.28 -1.36 2.75
CA LEU A 46 3.12 -2.31 2.03
C LEU A 46 4.59 -1.98 2.29
N LEU A 47 5.29 -2.87 3.00
CA LEU A 47 6.74 -2.91 3.01
C LEU A 47 7.18 -3.73 1.80
N ARG A 48 7.52 -3.09 0.69
CA ARG A 48 7.89 -3.79 -0.56
C ARG A 48 9.29 -4.40 -0.51
N GLN A 49 10.23 -3.68 0.10
CA GLN A 49 11.61 -4.11 0.34
C GLN A 49 12.17 -3.37 1.56
N PRO A 50 13.26 -3.84 2.17
CA PRO A 50 13.87 -3.16 3.32
C PRO A 50 14.14 -1.67 3.04
N GLY A 51 13.48 -0.79 3.80
CA GLY A 51 13.62 0.66 3.68
C GLY A 51 12.66 1.35 2.70
N GLN A 52 11.81 0.59 1.98
CA GLN A 52 10.74 1.10 1.13
C GLN A 52 9.38 0.72 1.74
N LEU A 53 8.78 1.66 2.47
CA LEU A 53 7.43 1.55 3.01
C LEU A 53 6.49 2.41 2.16
N ILE A 54 5.41 1.79 1.69
CA ILE A 54 4.39 2.40 0.85
C ILE A 54 3.09 2.43 1.68
N ALA A 55 2.61 3.62 1.99
CA ALA A 55 1.29 3.80 2.55
C ALA A 55 0.29 3.84 1.39
N LEU A 56 -0.65 2.90 1.38
CA LEU A 56 -1.67 2.79 0.35
C LEU A 56 -2.87 3.62 0.79
N ASP A 57 -3.24 4.59 -0.05
CA ASP A 57 -4.40 5.44 0.22
C ASP A 57 -5.69 4.61 0.29
N SER A 58 -6.65 5.06 1.09
CA SER A 58 -7.80 4.29 1.59
C SER A 58 -8.43 3.38 0.53
N ILE A 59 -8.57 2.10 0.85
CA ILE A 59 -9.36 1.15 0.07
C ILE A 59 -10.84 1.53 0.11
N ALA A 60 -11.57 1.31 -1.00
CA ALA A 60 -13.01 1.54 -1.02
C ALA A 60 -13.74 0.57 -0.07
N GLU A 61 -14.77 1.08 0.61
CA GLU A 61 -15.47 0.35 1.70
C GLU A 61 -16.04 -1.00 1.26
N GLU A 62 -16.41 -1.13 -0.01
CA GLU A 62 -16.91 -2.37 -0.61
C GLU A 62 -15.90 -3.53 -0.62
N PHE A 63 -14.59 -3.23 -0.60
CA PHE A 63 -13.55 -4.25 -0.57
C PHE A 63 -13.07 -4.60 0.85
N LEU A 64 -13.46 -3.82 1.86
CA LEU A 64 -13.08 -4.09 3.27
C LEU A 64 -13.53 -5.47 3.75
N PRO A 65 -14.78 -5.93 3.52
CA PRO A 65 -15.21 -7.26 3.94
C PRO A 65 -14.42 -8.39 3.26
N LEU A 66 -13.98 -8.18 2.02
CA LEU A 66 -13.13 -9.13 1.30
C LEU A 66 -11.73 -9.16 1.92
N LEU A 67 -11.14 -7.99 2.14
CA LEU A 67 -9.83 -7.88 2.76
C LEU A 67 -9.78 -8.51 4.16
N GLN A 68 -10.80 -8.28 4.99
CA GLN A 68 -10.90 -8.84 6.34
C GLN A 68 -10.93 -10.38 6.39
N ARG A 69 -11.36 -11.03 5.31
CA ARG A 69 -11.46 -12.49 5.21
C ARG A 69 -10.32 -13.11 4.41
N SER A 70 -9.47 -12.28 3.79
CA SER A 70 -8.41 -12.73 2.91
C SER A 70 -7.17 -13.11 3.71
N GLU A 71 -6.68 -14.34 3.52
CA GLU A 71 -5.39 -14.76 4.08
C GLU A 71 -4.20 -14.18 3.31
N LYS A 72 -4.43 -13.87 2.03
CA LYS A 72 -3.44 -13.30 1.11
C LYS A 72 -4.09 -12.31 0.15
N VAL A 73 -3.27 -11.41 -0.34
CA VAL A 73 -3.61 -10.43 -1.38
C VAL A 73 -2.58 -10.51 -2.49
N ARG A 74 -2.95 -10.02 -3.67
CA ARG A 74 -2.08 -9.96 -4.83
C ARG A 74 -1.71 -8.53 -5.13
N PHE A 75 -0.44 -8.28 -5.38
CA PHE A 75 0.04 -7.00 -5.85
C PHE A 75 0.44 -7.11 -7.31
N VAL A 76 0.01 -6.13 -8.08
CA VAL A 76 0.27 -6.00 -9.51
C VAL A 76 0.96 -4.66 -9.73
N GLU A 77 2.17 -4.69 -10.28
CA GLU A 77 2.90 -3.48 -10.66
C GLU A 77 2.72 -3.24 -12.15
N THR A 78 2.26 -2.04 -12.50
CA THR A 78 2.07 -1.59 -13.88
C THR A 78 2.82 -0.28 -14.13
N PRO A 79 3.29 -0.02 -15.35
CA PRO A 79 3.76 1.32 -15.73
C PRO A 79 2.63 2.35 -15.57
N GLU A 80 2.98 3.64 -15.59
CA GLU A 80 2.02 4.75 -15.43
C GLU A 80 0.89 4.70 -16.47
N ASP A 81 1.17 4.21 -17.68
CA ASP A 81 0.17 4.03 -18.74
C ASP A 81 -0.72 2.78 -18.56
N SER A 82 -0.50 2.00 -17.51
CA SER A 82 -1.20 0.74 -17.20
C SER A 82 -1.25 -0.26 -18.37
N SER A 83 -0.31 -0.17 -19.32
CA SER A 83 -0.35 -0.92 -20.58
C SER A 83 -0.08 -2.42 -20.43
N LYS A 84 0.61 -2.82 -19.36
CA LYS A 84 0.98 -4.21 -19.09
C LYS A 84 1.28 -4.45 -17.62
N ILE A 85 1.19 -5.71 -17.20
CA ILE A 85 1.67 -6.14 -15.89
C ILE A 85 3.17 -6.38 -15.97
N VAL A 86 3.94 -5.68 -15.16
CA VAL A 86 5.41 -5.81 -15.08
C VAL A 86 5.78 -6.81 -14.00
N ARG A 87 5.08 -6.79 -12.86
CA ARG A 87 5.28 -7.75 -11.76
C ARG A 87 3.95 -8.14 -11.15
N GLN A 88 3.88 -9.37 -10.68
CA GLN A 88 2.75 -9.90 -9.93
C GLN A 88 3.27 -10.78 -8.80
N TYR A 89 2.80 -10.56 -7.58
CA TYR A 89 3.21 -11.34 -6.41
C TYR A 89 2.12 -11.38 -5.34
N ASP A 90 2.01 -12.54 -4.68
CA ASP A 90 1.08 -12.76 -3.57
C ASP A 90 1.77 -12.45 -2.24
N ILE A 91 1.07 -11.80 -1.30
CA ILE A 91 1.53 -11.50 0.05
C ILE A 91 0.47 -11.91 1.06
N SER A 92 0.87 -12.55 2.15
CA SER A 92 -0.01 -12.82 3.29
C SER A 92 -0.47 -11.53 3.97
N VAL A 93 -1.75 -11.47 4.34
CA VAL A 93 -2.31 -10.35 5.09
C VAL A 93 -1.85 -10.43 6.54
N THR A 94 -1.14 -9.41 7.01
CA THR A 94 -0.79 -9.28 8.42
C THR A 94 -1.72 -8.28 9.07
N LYS A 95 -2.63 -8.76 9.93
CA LYS A 95 -3.43 -7.86 10.74
C LYS A 95 -2.58 -7.28 11.86
N ILE A 96 -2.63 -5.98 12.03
CA ILE A 96 -1.91 -5.24 13.07
C ILE A 96 -2.91 -4.51 13.95
N GLU A 97 -2.59 -4.40 15.23
CA GLU A 97 -3.40 -3.64 16.19
C GLU A 97 -2.93 -2.18 16.19
N ASP A 98 -3.87 -1.24 16.35
CA ASP A 98 -3.68 0.21 16.17
C ASP A 98 -2.50 0.78 16.99
N ASP A 99 -2.13 0.12 18.09
CA ASP A 99 -1.05 0.53 19.00
C ASP A 99 0.38 0.34 18.43
N THR A 100 0.53 -0.17 17.20
CA THR A 100 1.82 -0.52 16.59
C THR A 100 2.20 0.26 15.35
N LEU A 101 1.35 1.17 14.86
CA LEU A 101 1.65 1.96 13.65
C LEU A 101 2.36 3.28 13.99
N PRO A 102 3.48 3.61 13.32
CA PRO A 102 4.01 4.96 13.39
C PRO A 102 3.00 5.92 12.79
N ALA A 103 2.65 6.97 13.55
CA ALA A 103 1.81 8.05 13.05
C ALA A 103 2.40 8.59 11.73
N VAL A 104 1.60 8.61 10.67
CA VAL A 104 1.94 9.28 9.43
C VAL A 104 2.05 10.76 9.77
N THR A 105 3.28 11.25 9.94
CA THR A 105 3.52 12.68 10.13
C THR A 105 3.31 13.30 8.77
N GLU A 106 2.16 13.95 8.58
CA GLU A 106 1.96 14.87 7.45
C GLU A 106 3.16 15.83 7.41
N PRO A 107 3.74 16.12 6.24
CA PRO A 107 4.76 17.13 6.15
C PRO A 107 4.12 18.47 6.54
N GLU A 108 4.51 18.99 7.71
CA GLU A 108 4.15 20.34 8.14
C GLU A 108 4.54 21.31 7.01
N SER A 109 3.52 21.87 6.37
CA SER A 109 3.67 23.00 5.47
C SER A 109 4.31 24.13 6.28
N PRO A 110 5.46 24.70 5.86
CA PRO A 110 6.12 25.72 6.64
C PRO A 110 5.24 26.97 6.63
N ALA A 111 4.64 27.27 7.79
CA ALA A 111 4.02 28.55 8.05
C ALA A 111 5.09 29.64 7.85
N LEU A 112 4.89 30.47 6.82
CA LEU A 112 5.66 31.69 6.59
C LEU A 112 5.55 32.60 7.81
N ALA A 113 6.59 32.60 8.64
CA ALA A 113 6.81 33.59 9.67
C ALA A 113 7.36 34.88 9.04
N THR A 114 6.55 35.94 9.13
CA THR A 114 6.89 37.36 9.34
C THR A 114 8.21 37.91 8.77
N ALA A 115 8.07 38.95 7.93
CA ALA A 115 9.03 40.05 7.89
C ALA A 115 8.30 41.35 8.25
N VAL A 116 8.88 42.05 9.23
CA VAL A 116 8.52 43.37 9.77
C VAL A 116 8.93 44.47 8.79
#